data_AF-A0A2A3IV92-F1
#
_entry.id   AF-A0A2A3IV92-F1
#
_cell.length_a   1.000
_cell.length_b   1.000
_cell.length_c   1.000
_cell.angle_alpha   90.00
_cell.angle_beta   90.00
_cell.angle_gamma   90.00
#
_symmetry.space_group_name_H-M   'P 1'
#
loop_
_entity.id
_entity.type
_entity.pdbx_description
1 polymer ?
#
loop_
_entity_poly.entity_id
_entity_poly.type
_entity_poly.pdbx_seq_one_letter_code
_entity_poly.pdbx_strand_id
1 'polypeptide(L)'
;MGAIRHTVGRLTPLVAVSDTDTAWEILERLAAQDDDDAVLAAAVTMACFRMNDRQRGTSILTTVMGRATPHASRETAASACATAAGLLWVHHATPEAGTALTSMITSWLDDGTWSDCLHQLRVSGALTHDNDTVRQRALTLMQQLTEPALDRTRHALAQHQAFTDAEREQLKNTVRLLDNVASQIYFASGGDHNSTPPTEPAVRLVDEAEPLIKLLSATRVAGIAHHLVELSERMVDQRPQQTLLTVRDIVTQVGTQSGYTADTHGVGTCVTFVERILADHRSLLRDPGNLTALRQICDAFIDAGWPQAHKLVFGIEQIFR
;
A
#
# COMPACT_ATOMS: atom_id res chain seq x y z
N MET A 1 14.76 -32.70 -2.45
CA MET A 1 15.12 -32.39 -3.85
C MET A 1 14.90 -30.91 -4.18
N GLY A 2 13.74 -30.30 -3.86
CA GLY A 2 13.48 -28.87 -4.10
C GLY A 2 14.53 -27.92 -3.50
N ALA A 3 14.96 -28.12 -2.25
CA ALA A 3 15.98 -27.28 -1.60
C ALA A 3 17.32 -27.20 -2.35
N ILE A 4 17.74 -28.30 -3.01
CA ILE A 4 18.97 -28.33 -3.81
C ILE A 4 18.78 -27.50 -5.08
N ARG A 5 17.67 -27.69 -5.80
CA ARG A 5 17.37 -26.93 -7.03
C ARG A 5 17.17 -25.44 -6.75
N HIS A 6 16.53 -25.10 -5.64
CA HIS A 6 16.39 -23.72 -5.19
C HIS A 6 17.77 -23.09 -4.93
N THR A 7 18.67 -23.82 -4.26
CA THR A 7 20.05 -23.37 -4.04
C THR A 7 20.80 -23.20 -5.36
N VAL A 8 20.66 -24.15 -6.30
CA VAL A 8 21.25 -24.04 -7.65
C VAL A 8 20.75 -22.77 -8.36
N GLY A 9 19.44 -22.52 -8.35
CA GLY A 9 18.85 -21.32 -8.93
C GLY A 9 19.44 -20.04 -8.35
N ARG A 10 19.59 -19.96 -7.03
CA ARG A 10 20.17 -18.80 -6.33
C ARG A 10 21.66 -18.57 -6.57
N LEU A 11 22.41 -19.62 -6.92
CA LEU A 11 23.85 -19.52 -7.19
C LEU A 11 24.16 -19.22 -8.66
N THR A 12 23.17 -19.13 -9.54
CA THR A 12 23.37 -18.82 -10.97
C THR A 12 24.18 -17.54 -11.24
N PRO A 13 24.09 -16.44 -10.45
CA PRO A 13 24.96 -15.29 -10.67
C PRO A 13 26.45 -15.58 -10.42
N LEU A 14 26.79 -16.56 -9.58
CA LEU A 14 28.18 -16.99 -9.39
C LEU A 14 28.67 -17.83 -10.58
N VAL A 15 27.79 -18.67 -11.14
CA VAL A 15 28.09 -19.41 -12.36
C VAL A 15 28.35 -18.45 -13.52
N ALA A 16 27.54 -17.39 -13.62
CA ALA A 16 27.66 -16.36 -14.66
C ALA A 16 29.00 -15.62 -14.65
N VAL A 17 29.75 -15.62 -13.53
CA VAL A 17 31.11 -15.05 -13.49
C VAL A 17 32.07 -15.85 -14.38
N SER A 18 31.87 -17.16 -14.49
CA SER A 18 32.73 -18.05 -15.27
C SER A 18 32.11 -18.40 -16.63
N ASP A 19 30.80 -18.63 -16.67
CA ASP A 19 30.05 -19.01 -17.86
C ASP A 19 28.61 -18.49 -17.78
N THR A 20 28.37 -17.38 -18.48
CA THR A 20 27.07 -16.70 -18.56
C THR A 20 26.02 -17.55 -19.26
N ASP A 21 26.38 -18.28 -20.30
CA ASP A 21 25.42 -19.04 -21.11
C ASP A 21 24.90 -20.23 -20.32
N THR A 22 25.79 -20.98 -19.66
CA THR A 22 25.41 -22.07 -18.75
C THR A 22 24.51 -21.56 -17.62
N ALA A 23 24.83 -20.40 -17.03
CA ALA A 23 24.01 -19.82 -15.97
C ALA A 23 22.58 -19.52 -16.43
N TRP A 24 22.41 -19.00 -17.65
CA TRP A 24 21.10 -18.78 -18.21
C TRP A 24 20.36 -20.06 -18.60
N GLU A 25 21.05 -21.05 -19.19
CA GLU A 25 20.44 -22.35 -19.49
C GLU A 25 19.86 -23.01 -18.24
N ILE A 26 20.54 -22.86 -17.09
CA ILE A 26 20.03 -23.31 -15.80
C ILE A 26 18.72 -22.58 -15.46
N LEU A 27 18.70 -21.25 -15.51
CA LEU A 27 17.52 -20.45 -15.17
C LEU A 27 16.33 -20.74 -16.09
N GLU A 28 16.57 -20.83 -17.40
CA GLU A 28 15.55 -21.14 -18.41
C GLU A 28 14.97 -22.54 -18.20
N ARG A 29 15.81 -23.53 -17.90
CA ARG A 29 15.37 -24.89 -17.59
C ARG A 29 14.54 -24.94 -16.31
N LEU A 30 14.97 -24.27 -15.25
CA LEU A 30 14.21 -24.19 -13.99
C LEU A 30 12.84 -23.53 -14.23
N ALA A 31 12.82 -22.40 -14.95
CA ALA A 31 11.59 -21.68 -15.27
C ALA A 31 10.61 -22.49 -16.14
N ALA A 32 11.11 -23.36 -17.02
CA ALA A 32 10.29 -24.15 -17.93
C ALA A 32 9.80 -25.49 -17.35
N GLN A 33 10.57 -26.11 -16.43
CA GLN A 33 10.37 -27.51 -16.05
C GLN A 33 10.12 -27.74 -14.56
N ASP A 34 10.49 -26.81 -13.67
CA ASP A 34 10.29 -27.02 -12.23
C ASP A 34 8.86 -26.67 -11.82
N ASP A 35 8.32 -27.38 -10.82
CA ASP A 35 6.98 -27.15 -10.27
C ASP A 35 7.04 -26.63 -8.83
N ASP A 36 8.24 -26.48 -8.26
CA ASP A 36 8.44 -25.95 -6.92
C ASP A 36 8.45 -24.41 -6.94
N ASP A 37 7.50 -23.82 -6.22
CA ASP A 37 7.27 -22.37 -6.18
C ASP A 37 8.52 -21.57 -5.76
N ALA A 38 9.29 -22.08 -4.79
CA ALA A 38 10.50 -21.40 -4.34
C ALA A 38 11.58 -21.43 -5.42
N VAL A 39 11.68 -22.53 -6.18
CA VAL A 39 12.63 -22.65 -7.31
C VAL A 39 12.26 -21.67 -8.42
N LEU A 40 10.98 -21.58 -8.77
CA LEU A 40 10.49 -20.65 -9.78
C LEU A 40 10.68 -19.19 -9.33
N ALA A 41 10.39 -18.87 -8.07
CA ALA A 41 10.63 -17.55 -7.49
C ALA A 41 12.11 -17.16 -7.56
N ALA A 42 13.02 -18.08 -7.22
CA ALA A 42 14.45 -17.87 -7.32
C ALA A 42 14.89 -17.65 -8.78
N ALA A 43 14.35 -18.41 -9.73
CA ALA A 43 14.66 -18.27 -11.15
C ALA A 43 14.31 -16.87 -11.67
N VAL A 44 13.08 -16.39 -11.40
CA VAL A 44 12.64 -15.03 -11.76
C VAL A 44 13.52 -13.97 -11.11
N THR A 45 13.74 -14.07 -9.80
CA THR A 45 14.50 -13.07 -9.04
C THR A 45 15.93 -12.94 -9.55
N MET A 46 16.61 -14.07 -9.78
CA MET A 46 17.99 -14.03 -10.29
C MET A 46 18.04 -13.52 -11.73
N ALA A 47 17.16 -14.00 -12.59
CA ALA A 47 17.09 -13.59 -13.99
C ALA A 47 16.85 -12.08 -14.15
N CYS A 48 15.86 -11.52 -13.44
CA CYS A 48 15.47 -10.12 -13.59
C CYS A 48 16.43 -9.14 -12.93
N PHE A 49 17.08 -9.51 -11.81
CA PHE A 49 17.83 -8.55 -10.99
C PHE A 49 19.33 -8.81 -10.91
N ARG A 50 19.80 -10.02 -11.25
CA ARG A 50 21.20 -10.42 -11.03
C ARG A 50 21.94 -10.79 -12.31
N MET A 51 21.23 -11.08 -13.39
CA MET A 51 21.84 -11.61 -14.62
C MET A 51 22.10 -10.58 -15.75
N ASN A 52 21.90 -9.28 -15.50
CA ASN A 52 22.24 -8.15 -16.38
C ASN A 52 21.75 -8.22 -17.86
N ASP A 53 20.82 -9.11 -18.20
CA ASP A 53 20.11 -9.15 -19.48
C ASP A 53 18.61 -9.02 -19.22
N ARG A 54 18.07 -7.83 -19.51
CA ARG A 54 16.66 -7.52 -19.24
C ARG A 54 15.71 -8.32 -20.12
N GLN A 55 16.11 -8.62 -21.37
CA GLN A 55 15.24 -9.31 -22.32
C GLN A 55 15.11 -10.80 -21.95
N ARG A 56 16.22 -11.45 -21.59
CA ARG A 56 16.16 -12.83 -21.08
C ARG A 56 15.46 -12.89 -19.73
N GLY A 57 15.70 -11.91 -18.86
CA GLY A 57 14.99 -11.76 -17.59
C GLY A 57 13.48 -11.65 -17.76
N THR A 58 13.00 -10.80 -18.65
CA THR A 58 11.55 -10.65 -18.92
C THR A 58 10.96 -11.89 -19.59
N SER A 59 11.72 -12.59 -20.43
CA SER A 59 11.27 -13.86 -20.99
C SER A 59 11.03 -14.91 -19.90
N ILE A 60 11.96 -15.05 -18.96
CA ILE A 60 11.80 -15.97 -17.82
C ILE A 60 10.61 -15.58 -16.96
N LEU A 61 10.46 -14.28 -16.66
CA LEU A 61 9.29 -13.74 -15.96
C LEU A 61 7.99 -14.18 -16.65
N THR A 62 7.86 -14.01 -17.97
CA THR A 62 6.66 -14.41 -18.72
C THR A 62 6.43 -15.92 -18.68
N THR A 63 7.49 -16.73 -18.81
CA THR A 63 7.39 -18.19 -18.72
C THR A 63 6.86 -18.63 -17.36
N VAL A 64 7.41 -18.09 -16.26
CA VAL A 64 6.97 -18.45 -14.91
C VAL A 64 5.58 -17.90 -14.62
N MET A 65 5.26 -16.69 -15.07
CA MET A 65 3.93 -16.09 -14.92
C MET A 65 2.84 -16.98 -15.54
N GLY A 66 3.09 -17.57 -16.71
CA GLY A 66 2.13 -18.47 -17.36
C GLY A 66 1.90 -19.81 -16.65
N ARG A 67 2.71 -20.13 -15.64
CA ARG A 67 2.67 -21.39 -14.87
C ARG A 67 2.32 -21.19 -13.40
N ALA A 68 2.60 -20.01 -12.85
CA ALA A 68 2.39 -19.71 -11.44
C ALA A 68 0.89 -19.66 -11.11
N THR A 69 0.55 -20.19 -9.94
CA THR A 69 -0.81 -20.09 -9.37
C THR A 69 -0.78 -19.15 -8.18
N PRO A 70 -1.52 -18.03 -8.19
CA PRO A 70 -1.56 -17.12 -7.05
C PRO A 70 -2.24 -17.81 -5.86
N HIS A 71 -1.69 -17.62 -4.68
CA HIS A 71 -2.33 -18.01 -3.44
C HIS A 71 -1.84 -17.14 -2.28
N ALA A 72 -2.58 -17.13 -1.17
CA ALA A 72 -2.37 -16.23 -0.05
C ALA A 72 -1.06 -16.44 0.74
N SER A 73 -0.18 -17.37 0.33
CA SER A 73 1.14 -17.50 0.95
C SER A 73 2.05 -16.38 0.50
N ARG A 74 2.93 -15.96 1.39
CA ARG A 74 4.07 -15.13 1.03
C ARG A 74 5.15 -16.01 0.39
N GLU A 75 6.06 -15.38 -0.34
CA GLU A 75 7.24 -16.03 -0.97
C GLU A 75 6.88 -17.09 -2.04
N THR A 76 5.90 -16.77 -2.89
CA THR A 76 5.45 -17.63 -4.00
C THR A 76 6.09 -17.23 -5.33
N ALA A 77 6.00 -18.09 -6.33
CA ALA A 77 6.39 -17.77 -7.70
C ALA A 77 5.59 -16.59 -8.26
N ALA A 78 4.28 -16.53 -7.93
CA ALA A 78 3.41 -15.41 -8.31
C ALA A 78 3.88 -14.08 -7.69
N SER A 79 4.26 -14.09 -6.41
CA SER A 79 4.77 -12.90 -5.72
C SER A 79 6.11 -12.42 -6.29
N ALA A 80 7.02 -13.35 -6.61
CA ALA A 80 8.27 -13.03 -7.28
C ALA A 80 8.04 -12.41 -8.67
N CYS A 81 7.10 -12.95 -9.46
CA CYS A 81 6.68 -12.38 -10.74
C CYS A 81 6.12 -10.97 -10.59
N ALA A 82 5.18 -10.75 -9.66
CA ALA A 82 4.59 -9.44 -9.41
C ALA A 82 5.64 -8.41 -8.97
N THR A 83 6.57 -8.80 -8.11
CA THR A 83 7.69 -7.97 -7.66
C THR A 83 8.65 -7.64 -8.81
N ALA A 84 9.04 -8.64 -9.60
CA ALA A 84 9.91 -8.46 -10.75
C ALA A 84 9.30 -7.52 -11.79
N ALA A 85 8.06 -7.77 -12.20
CA ALA A 85 7.38 -6.93 -13.17
C ALA A 85 7.17 -5.51 -12.64
N GLY A 86 6.79 -5.37 -11.36
CA GLY A 86 6.59 -4.08 -10.70
C GLY A 86 7.83 -3.22 -10.71
N LEU A 87 8.95 -3.75 -10.23
CA LEU A 87 10.21 -3.01 -10.16
C LEU A 87 10.78 -2.71 -11.56
N LEU A 88 10.72 -3.65 -12.50
CA LEU A 88 11.18 -3.43 -13.88
C LEU A 88 10.35 -2.34 -14.58
N TRP A 89 9.02 -2.35 -14.41
CA TRP A 89 8.17 -1.31 -14.98
C TRP A 89 8.42 0.05 -14.34
N VAL A 90 8.41 0.12 -13.00
CA VAL A 90 8.53 1.38 -12.27
C VAL A 90 9.89 2.04 -12.48
N HIS A 91 10.99 1.29 -12.38
CA HIS A 91 12.34 1.86 -12.49
C HIS A 91 12.88 1.93 -13.93
N HIS A 92 12.43 1.06 -14.83
CA HIS A 92 13.04 0.93 -16.17
C HIS A 92 12.06 1.06 -17.33
N ALA A 93 10.76 1.24 -17.08
CA ALA A 93 9.72 1.38 -18.12
C ALA A 93 9.74 0.25 -19.16
N THR A 94 10.10 -0.96 -18.74
CA THR A 94 10.18 -2.15 -19.61
C THR A 94 8.77 -2.54 -20.11
N PRO A 95 8.44 -2.42 -21.41
CA PRO A 95 7.09 -2.62 -21.92
C PRO A 95 6.51 -4.02 -21.66
N GLU A 96 7.34 -5.05 -21.76
CA GLU A 96 6.97 -6.45 -21.52
C GLU A 96 6.57 -6.65 -20.04
N ALA A 97 7.30 -6.02 -19.12
CA ALA A 97 6.96 -6.04 -17.70
C ALA A 97 5.64 -5.30 -17.42
N GLY A 98 5.38 -4.17 -18.09
CA GLY A 98 4.10 -3.47 -18.01
C GLY A 98 2.91 -4.30 -18.52
N THR A 99 3.13 -5.09 -19.58
CA THR A 99 2.11 -6.00 -20.13
C THR A 99 1.83 -7.15 -19.15
N ALA A 100 2.89 -7.75 -18.59
CA ALA A 100 2.78 -8.78 -17.55
C ALA A 100 2.04 -8.24 -16.31
N LEU A 101 2.37 -7.04 -15.83
CA LEU A 101 1.68 -6.38 -14.72
C LEU A 101 0.18 -6.26 -14.97
N THR A 102 -0.22 -5.77 -16.13
CA THR A 102 -1.65 -5.60 -16.47
C THR A 102 -2.40 -6.93 -16.40
N SER A 103 -1.79 -8.00 -16.90
CA SER A 103 -2.37 -9.36 -16.84
C SER A 103 -2.47 -9.88 -15.40
N MET A 104 -1.42 -9.68 -14.59
CA MET A 104 -1.39 -10.10 -13.19
C MET A 104 -2.37 -9.31 -12.33
N ILE A 105 -2.51 -7.99 -12.50
CA ILE A 105 -3.47 -7.17 -11.73
C ILE A 105 -4.91 -7.66 -11.96
N THR A 106 -5.22 -8.06 -13.19
CA THR A 106 -6.56 -8.55 -13.56
C THR A 106 -6.88 -9.90 -12.92
N SER A 107 -5.87 -10.75 -12.70
CA SER A 107 -6.06 -12.15 -12.32
C SER A 107 -5.64 -12.49 -10.88
N TRP A 108 -4.66 -11.77 -10.32
CA TRP A 108 -3.97 -12.09 -9.06
C TRP A 108 -4.15 -10.98 -8.03
N LEU A 109 -5.41 -10.67 -7.71
CA LEU A 109 -5.74 -9.54 -6.85
C LEU A 109 -5.88 -9.98 -5.39
N ASP A 110 -4.75 -10.34 -4.78
CA ASP A 110 -4.61 -10.74 -3.37
C ASP A 110 -3.34 -10.15 -2.72
N ASP A 111 -3.36 -9.97 -1.40
CA ASP A 111 -2.23 -9.41 -0.64
C ASP A 111 -0.95 -10.24 -0.74
N GLY A 112 -1.05 -11.58 -0.73
CA GLY A 112 0.12 -12.47 -0.74
C GLY A 112 0.98 -12.28 -2.00
N THR A 113 0.33 -12.09 -3.15
CA THR A 113 0.99 -11.80 -4.42
C THR A 113 1.71 -10.45 -4.40
N TRP A 114 1.06 -9.37 -3.95
CA TRP A 114 1.57 -8.00 -4.14
C TRP A 114 2.33 -7.40 -2.96
N SER A 115 2.26 -8.01 -1.77
CA SER A 115 2.88 -7.47 -0.56
C SER A 115 4.37 -7.19 -0.73
N ASP A 116 5.12 -8.13 -1.31
CA ASP A 116 6.56 -7.97 -1.51
C ASP A 116 6.87 -6.88 -2.55
N CYS A 117 6.07 -6.81 -3.62
CA CYS A 117 6.19 -5.76 -4.63
C CYS A 117 6.01 -4.36 -4.01
N LEU A 118 4.92 -4.17 -3.26
CA LEU A 118 4.61 -2.92 -2.56
C LEU A 118 5.71 -2.54 -1.56
N HIS A 119 6.20 -3.52 -0.79
CA HIS A 119 7.31 -3.31 0.14
C HIS A 119 8.60 -2.89 -0.58
N GLN A 120 8.97 -3.56 -1.67
CA GLN A 120 10.18 -3.24 -2.43
C GLN A 120 10.09 -1.88 -3.13
N LEU A 121 8.92 -1.47 -3.61
CA LEU A 121 8.72 -0.11 -4.14
C LEU A 121 9.01 0.95 -3.08
N ARG A 122 8.57 0.73 -1.83
CA ARG A 122 8.90 1.63 -0.73
C ARG A 122 10.40 1.59 -0.40
N VAL A 123 10.98 0.42 -0.16
CA VAL A 123 12.38 0.29 0.29
C VAL A 123 13.39 0.75 -0.77
N SER A 124 13.07 0.58 -2.06
CA SER A 124 13.88 1.14 -3.15
C SER A 124 13.76 2.66 -3.31
N GLY A 125 12.89 3.32 -2.53
CA GLY A 125 12.64 4.75 -2.62
C GLY A 125 11.84 5.17 -3.85
N ALA A 126 11.16 4.25 -4.55
CA ALA A 126 10.42 4.57 -5.78
C ALA A 126 9.37 5.67 -5.57
N LEU A 127 8.72 5.69 -4.40
CA LEU A 127 7.69 6.66 -4.04
C LEU A 127 8.24 8.06 -3.74
N THR A 128 9.50 8.17 -3.35
CA THR A 128 10.17 9.44 -3.00
C THR A 128 11.31 9.79 -3.96
N HIS A 129 11.45 9.03 -5.06
CA HIS A 129 12.55 9.14 -6.01
C HIS A 129 12.62 10.54 -6.64
N ASP A 130 13.83 11.03 -6.92
CA ASP A 130 14.04 12.32 -7.61
C ASP A 130 13.49 12.38 -9.05
N ASN A 131 13.17 11.23 -9.66
CA ASN A 131 12.66 11.17 -11.02
C ASN A 131 11.13 11.08 -10.97
N ASP A 132 10.47 12.14 -11.45
CA ASP A 132 9.01 12.26 -11.47
C ASP A 132 8.34 11.07 -12.17
N THR A 133 8.93 10.56 -13.25
CA THR A 133 8.34 9.44 -14.00
C THR A 133 8.38 8.13 -13.21
N VAL A 134 9.38 7.94 -12.34
CA VAL A 134 9.47 6.76 -11.46
C VAL A 134 8.41 6.86 -10.37
N ARG A 135 8.28 8.02 -9.72
CA ARG A 135 7.24 8.26 -8.70
C ARG A 135 5.84 8.07 -9.27
N GLN A 136 5.58 8.67 -10.43
CA GLN A 136 4.29 8.55 -11.12
C GLN A 136 3.97 7.09 -11.46
N ARG A 137 4.90 6.32 -12.03
CA ARG A 137 4.66 4.88 -12.30
C ARG A 137 4.40 4.08 -11.02
N ALA A 138 5.10 4.39 -9.92
CA ALA A 138 4.88 3.72 -8.64
C ALA A 138 3.47 4.01 -8.09
N LEU A 139 3.05 5.27 -8.09
CA LEU A 139 1.72 5.68 -7.64
C LEU A 139 0.61 5.14 -8.54
N THR A 140 0.81 5.18 -9.86
CA THR A 140 -0.14 4.59 -10.83
C THR A 140 -0.27 3.08 -10.62
N LEU A 141 0.81 2.35 -10.36
CA LEU A 141 0.74 0.93 -10.05
C LEU A 141 -0.07 0.67 -8.78
N MET A 142 0.15 1.46 -7.72
CA MET A 142 -0.66 1.35 -6.49
C MET A 142 -2.15 1.64 -6.75
N GLN A 143 -2.46 2.67 -7.55
CA GLN A 143 -3.84 2.97 -7.96
C GLN A 143 -4.47 1.83 -8.75
N GLN A 144 -3.76 1.26 -9.72
CA GLN A 144 -4.23 0.12 -10.53
C GLN A 144 -4.48 -1.14 -9.70
N LEU A 145 -3.82 -1.30 -8.55
CA LEU A 145 -4.14 -2.35 -7.58
C LEU A 145 -5.36 -2.00 -6.72
N THR A 146 -5.44 -0.74 -6.25
CA THR A 146 -6.49 -0.29 -5.35
C THR A 146 -7.87 -0.25 -6.01
N GLU A 147 -7.99 0.25 -7.24
CA GLU A 147 -9.27 0.40 -7.94
C GLU A 147 -10.07 -0.92 -8.05
N PRO A 148 -9.53 -1.99 -8.66
CA PRO A 148 -10.25 -3.26 -8.76
C PRO A 148 -10.44 -3.94 -7.40
N ALA A 149 -9.52 -3.74 -6.45
CA ALA A 149 -9.63 -4.34 -5.11
C ALA A 149 -10.78 -3.71 -4.31
N LEU A 150 -10.94 -2.39 -4.45
CA LEU A 150 -12.04 -1.65 -3.87
C LEU A 150 -13.37 -2.01 -4.51
N ASP A 151 -13.42 -2.13 -5.84
CA ASP A 151 -14.64 -2.55 -6.55
C ASP A 151 -15.08 -3.95 -6.12
N ARG A 152 -14.14 -4.90 -6.07
CA ARG A 152 -14.38 -6.26 -5.56
C ARG A 152 -14.92 -6.26 -4.12
N THR A 153 -14.31 -5.45 -3.25
CA THR A 153 -14.74 -5.33 -1.84
C THR A 153 -16.16 -4.78 -1.75
N ARG A 154 -16.47 -3.72 -2.49
CA ARG A 154 -17.82 -3.13 -2.53
C ARG A 154 -18.86 -4.09 -3.07
N HIS A 155 -18.54 -4.78 -4.16
CA HIS A 155 -19.45 -5.74 -4.76
C HIS A 155 -19.77 -6.88 -3.79
N ALA A 156 -18.75 -7.44 -3.14
CA ALA A 156 -18.94 -8.48 -2.13
C ALA A 156 -19.84 -8.02 -0.98
N LEU A 157 -19.60 -6.83 -0.43
CA LEU A 157 -20.40 -6.28 0.69
C LEU A 157 -21.85 -5.94 0.30
N ALA A 158 -22.11 -5.61 -0.97
CA ALA A 158 -23.45 -5.29 -1.46
C ALA A 158 -24.35 -6.52 -1.67
N GLN A 159 -23.78 -7.72 -1.81
CA GLN A 159 -24.55 -8.91 -2.19
C GLN A 159 -25.48 -9.47 -1.09
N HIS A 160 -25.50 -8.89 0.13
CA HIS A 160 -26.42 -9.20 1.25
C HIS A 160 -26.70 -10.70 1.45
N GLN A 161 -25.72 -11.56 1.18
CA GLN A 161 -25.79 -13.01 1.33
C GLN A 161 -24.74 -13.49 2.32
N ALA A 162 -24.99 -14.65 2.94
CA ALA A 162 -23.99 -15.28 3.78
C ALA A 162 -22.82 -15.75 2.91
N PHE A 163 -21.63 -15.20 3.16
CA PHE A 163 -20.42 -15.64 2.47
C PHE A 163 -20.11 -17.11 2.76
N THR A 164 -19.58 -17.81 1.77
CA THR A 164 -18.84 -19.07 1.96
C THR A 164 -17.48 -18.79 2.63
N ASP A 165 -16.81 -19.83 3.12
CA ASP A 165 -15.45 -19.68 3.70
C ASP A 165 -14.43 -19.18 2.67
N ALA A 166 -14.54 -19.64 1.42
CA ALA A 166 -13.68 -19.21 0.33
C ALA A 166 -13.87 -17.71 0.01
N GLU A 167 -15.12 -17.25 -0.07
CA GLU A 167 -15.44 -15.83 -0.31
C GLU A 167 -14.99 -14.94 0.86
N ARG A 168 -15.15 -15.41 2.11
CA ARG A 168 -14.62 -14.70 3.29
C ARG A 168 -13.12 -14.51 3.22
N GLU A 169 -12.38 -15.57 2.89
CA GLU A 169 -10.93 -15.50 2.80
C GLU A 169 -10.47 -14.63 1.62
N GLN A 170 -11.16 -14.69 0.48
CA GLN A 170 -10.89 -13.81 -0.66
C GLN A 170 -11.15 -12.34 -0.33
N LEU A 171 -12.26 -12.02 0.34
CA LEU A 171 -12.57 -10.66 0.78
C LEU A 171 -11.51 -10.16 1.76
N LYS A 172 -11.15 -10.97 2.75
CA LYS A 172 -10.10 -10.65 3.72
C LYS A 172 -8.76 -10.37 3.05
N ASN A 173 -8.35 -11.16 2.07
CA ASN A 173 -7.11 -10.94 1.32
C ASN A 173 -7.16 -9.69 0.44
N THR A 174 -8.34 -9.35 -0.11
CA THR A 174 -8.54 -8.10 -0.85
C THR A 174 -8.46 -6.88 0.07
N VAL A 175 -9.09 -6.95 1.25
CA VAL A 175 -9.00 -5.88 2.26
C VAL A 175 -7.57 -5.71 2.78
N ARG A 176 -6.84 -6.81 3.01
CA ARG A 176 -5.41 -6.77 3.38
C ARG A 176 -4.56 -6.08 2.32
N LEU A 177 -4.84 -6.31 1.04
CA LEU A 177 -4.12 -5.63 -0.05
C LEU A 177 -4.33 -4.12 0.03
N LEU A 178 -5.57 -3.67 0.24
CA LEU A 178 -5.89 -2.23 0.37
C LEU A 178 -5.23 -1.61 1.61
N ASP A 179 -5.24 -2.31 2.73
CA ASP A 179 -4.55 -1.94 3.97
C ASP A 179 -3.03 -1.84 3.77
N ASN A 180 -2.45 -2.81 3.05
CA ASN A 180 -1.03 -2.83 2.74
C ASN A 180 -0.63 -1.61 1.87
N VAL A 181 -1.42 -1.26 0.85
CA VAL A 181 -1.20 -0.05 0.05
C VAL A 181 -1.21 1.21 0.93
N ALA A 182 -2.21 1.37 1.80
CA ALA A 182 -2.29 2.51 2.72
C ALA A 182 -1.06 2.57 3.64
N SER A 183 -0.66 1.42 4.21
CA SER A 183 0.50 1.33 5.09
C SER A 183 1.81 1.69 4.38
N GLN A 184 2.01 1.27 3.12
CA GLN A 184 3.24 1.58 2.39
C GLN A 184 3.38 3.08 2.13
N ILE A 185 2.29 3.80 1.84
CA ILE A 185 2.32 5.26 1.69
C ILE A 185 2.67 5.93 3.02
N TYR A 186 2.04 5.48 4.11
CA TYR A 186 2.37 5.95 5.46
C TYR A 186 3.85 5.79 5.78
N PHE A 187 4.40 4.59 5.63
CA PHE A 187 5.82 4.33 5.88
C PHE A 187 6.75 5.06 4.91
N ALA A 188 6.38 5.22 3.63
CA ALA A 188 7.16 5.96 2.65
C ALA A 188 7.24 7.47 2.96
N SER A 189 6.21 8.01 3.62
CA SER A 189 6.21 9.39 4.14
C SER A 189 7.03 9.56 5.43
N GLY A 190 7.72 8.51 5.87
CA GLY A 190 8.53 8.47 7.10
C GLY A 190 7.73 8.16 8.37
N GLY A 191 6.55 7.54 8.25
CA GLY A 191 5.76 7.09 9.40
C GLY A 191 6.52 6.07 10.24
N ASP A 192 6.69 6.36 11.54
CA ASP A 192 7.18 5.44 12.56
C ASP A 192 6.79 5.95 13.97
N HIS A 193 7.12 5.20 15.02
CA HIS A 193 6.80 5.60 16.40
C HIS A 193 7.65 6.77 16.94
N ASN A 194 8.72 7.19 16.26
CA ASN A 194 9.70 8.18 16.72
C ASN A 194 9.93 9.29 15.68
N SER A 195 8.86 9.69 15.01
CA SER A 195 8.98 10.37 13.74
C SER A 195 9.58 11.77 13.82
N THR A 196 10.56 12.00 12.95
CA THR A 196 11.04 13.34 12.61
C THR A 196 10.00 14.08 11.77
N PRO A 197 10.05 15.43 11.73
CA PRO A 197 9.22 16.21 10.82
C PRO A 197 9.28 15.70 9.37
N PRO A 198 8.18 15.78 8.60
CA PRO A 198 8.15 15.35 7.20
C PRO A 198 9.23 16.05 6.38
N THR A 199 9.95 15.27 5.58
CA THR A 199 10.89 15.80 4.58
C THR A 199 10.13 16.35 3.37
N GLU A 200 10.76 17.20 2.57
CA GLU A 200 10.14 17.72 1.34
C GLU A 200 9.69 16.60 0.37
N PRO A 201 10.47 15.52 0.13
CA PRO A 201 9.98 14.37 -0.64
C PRO A 201 8.75 13.68 -0.03
N ALA A 202 8.63 13.62 1.30
CA ALA A 202 7.47 13.03 1.97
C ALA A 202 6.21 13.89 1.80
N VAL A 203 6.33 15.21 1.92
CA VAL A 203 5.22 16.15 1.66
C VAL A 203 4.77 16.04 0.21
N ARG A 204 5.73 16.03 -0.74
CA ARG A 204 5.44 15.87 -2.17
C ARG A 204 4.75 14.53 -2.46
N LEU A 205 5.18 13.43 -1.84
CA LEU A 205 4.53 12.14 -1.98
C LEU A 205 3.05 12.21 -1.57
N VAL A 206 2.73 12.84 -0.44
CA VAL A 206 1.33 12.97 0.01
C VAL A 206 0.51 13.83 -0.94
N ASP A 207 1.07 14.94 -1.42
CA ASP A 207 0.43 15.80 -2.41
C ASP A 207 0.15 15.02 -3.72
N GLU A 208 1.12 14.26 -4.23
CA GLU A 208 0.99 13.43 -5.44
C GLU A 208 0.04 12.22 -5.23
N ALA A 209 -0.02 11.66 -4.02
CA ALA A 209 -0.85 10.52 -3.67
C ALA A 209 -2.30 10.89 -3.31
N GLU A 210 -2.69 12.17 -3.34
CA GLU A 210 -4.04 12.63 -2.99
C GLU A 210 -5.16 11.81 -3.67
N PRO A 211 -5.12 11.50 -4.98
CA PRO A 211 -6.16 10.68 -5.62
C PRO A 211 -6.25 9.26 -5.03
N LEU A 212 -5.11 8.67 -4.69
CA LEU A 212 -5.03 7.34 -4.09
C LEU A 212 -5.54 7.34 -2.64
N ILE A 213 -5.20 8.37 -1.87
CA ILE A 213 -5.72 8.57 -0.50
C ILE A 213 -7.24 8.68 -0.52
N LYS A 214 -7.81 9.48 -1.44
CA LYS A 214 -9.27 9.60 -1.63
C LYS A 214 -9.92 8.28 -2.04
N LEU A 215 -9.24 7.47 -2.83
CA LEU A 215 -9.74 6.17 -3.24
C LEU A 215 -9.78 5.20 -2.04
N LEU A 216 -8.69 5.14 -1.26
CA LEU A 216 -8.57 4.28 -0.08
C LEU A 216 -9.55 4.67 1.02
N SER A 217 -9.78 5.97 1.24
CA SER A 217 -10.72 6.45 2.26
C SER A 217 -12.15 5.97 2.01
N ALA A 218 -12.50 5.57 0.79
CA ALA A 218 -13.83 5.09 0.46
C ALA A 218 -14.07 3.59 0.77
N THR A 219 -13.09 2.88 1.35
CA THR A 219 -13.14 1.42 1.62
C THR A 219 -13.92 1.06 2.90
N ARG A 220 -14.18 2.02 3.80
CA ARG A 220 -14.86 1.79 5.09
C ARG A 220 -14.23 0.70 5.98
N VAL A 221 -12.90 0.61 5.99
CA VAL A 221 -12.15 -0.35 6.83
C VAL A 221 -11.32 0.42 7.84
N ALA A 222 -11.38 0.00 9.12
CA ALA A 222 -10.74 0.72 10.22
C ALA A 222 -9.21 0.81 10.09
N GLY A 223 -8.53 -0.27 9.70
CA GLY A 223 -7.07 -0.27 9.50
C GLY A 223 -6.61 0.73 8.44
N ILE A 224 -7.30 0.76 7.30
CA ILE A 224 -7.05 1.73 6.23
C ILE A 224 -7.26 3.15 6.74
N ALA A 225 -8.40 3.41 7.42
CA ALA A 225 -8.69 4.73 7.98
C ALA A 225 -7.62 5.18 8.98
N HIS A 226 -7.13 4.27 9.82
CA HIS A 226 -6.07 4.54 10.77
C HIS A 226 -4.79 5.04 10.07
N HIS A 227 -4.26 4.28 9.11
CA HIS A 227 -3.06 4.67 8.37
C HIS A 227 -3.23 6.00 7.63
N LEU A 228 -4.42 6.28 7.07
CA LEU A 228 -4.68 7.55 6.40
C LEU A 228 -4.76 8.73 7.37
N VAL A 229 -5.31 8.53 8.58
CA VAL A 229 -5.33 9.56 9.63
C VAL A 229 -3.92 9.82 10.14
N GLU A 230 -3.13 8.78 10.44
CA GLU A 230 -1.73 8.94 10.85
C GLU A 230 -0.92 9.67 9.78
N LEU A 231 -1.08 9.27 8.50
CA LEU A 231 -0.44 9.95 7.37
C LEU A 231 -0.80 11.44 7.31
N SER A 232 -2.08 11.76 7.51
CA SER A 232 -2.57 13.15 7.44
C SER A 232 -2.05 13.97 8.61
N GLU A 233 -2.10 13.44 9.84
CA GLU A 233 -1.62 14.12 11.06
C GLU A 233 -0.15 14.52 10.93
N ARG A 234 0.68 13.67 10.33
CA ARG A 234 2.10 13.98 10.09
C ARG A 234 2.30 15.25 9.27
N MET A 235 1.40 15.51 8.34
CA MET A 235 1.48 16.67 7.43
C MET A 235 0.87 17.94 8.04
N VAL A 236 0.40 17.91 9.29
CA VAL A 236 -0.32 19.04 9.88
C VAL A 236 0.51 20.32 9.89
N ASP A 237 1.82 20.28 10.14
CA ASP A 237 2.60 21.53 10.18
C ASP A 237 2.82 22.14 8.79
N GLN A 238 2.87 21.32 7.74
CA GLN A 238 3.11 21.74 6.36
C GLN A 238 1.80 22.06 5.60
N ARG A 239 0.70 21.42 6.00
CA ARG A 239 -0.61 21.44 5.33
C ARG A 239 -1.77 21.45 6.33
N PRO A 240 -1.81 22.34 7.33
CA PRO A 240 -2.70 22.19 8.49
C PRO A 240 -4.19 22.23 8.11
N GLN A 241 -4.58 23.09 7.17
CA GLN A 241 -5.97 23.15 6.70
C GLN A 241 -6.35 21.92 5.88
N GLN A 242 -5.50 21.48 4.94
CA GLN A 242 -5.78 20.31 4.12
C GLN A 242 -5.87 19.05 4.99
N THR A 243 -4.92 18.86 5.90
CA THR A 243 -4.93 17.77 6.89
C THR A 243 -6.24 17.75 7.68
N LEU A 244 -6.69 18.90 8.20
CA LEU A 244 -7.95 18.99 8.94
C LEU A 244 -9.16 18.51 8.12
N LEU A 245 -9.24 18.94 6.87
CA LEU A 245 -10.35 18.56 5.98
C LEU A 245 -10.27 17.07 5.61
N THR A 246 -9.07 16.55 5.33
CA THR A 246 -8.85 15.14 5.01
C THR A 246 -9.18 14.23 6.20
N VAL A 247 -8.72 14.57 7.42
CA VAL A 247 -9.04 13.81 8.64
C VAL A 247 -10.55 13.83 8.90
N ARG A 248 -11.21 14.99 8.77
CA ARG A 248 -12.67 15.08 8.85
C ARG A 248 -13.33 14.14 7.85
N ASP A 249 -12.94 14.17 6.59
CA ASP A 249 -13.57 13.35 5.55
C ASP A 249 -13.39 11.85 5.84
N ILE A 250 -12.20 11.42 6.25
CA ILE A 250 -11.95 10.03 6.65
C ILE A 250 -12.83 9.64 7.84
N VAL A 251 -12.80 10.41 8.93
CA VAL A 251 -13.54 10.10 10.17
C VAL A 251 -15.04 10.11 9.94
N THR A 252 -15.58 11.07 9.20
CA THR A 252 -17.04 11.18 8.99
C THR A 252 -17.58 10.17 7.98
N GLN A 253 -16.82 9.82 6.94
CA GLN A 253 -17.26 8.85 5.93
C GLN A 253 -17.05 7.39 6.37
N VAL A 254 -15.99 7.13 7.14
CA VAL A 254 -15.56 5.78 7.51
C VAL A 254 -15.85 5.46 8.97
N GLY A 255 -15.66 6.43 9.88
CA GLY A 255 -15.64 6.22 11.32
C GLY A 255 -16.88 5.53 11.88
N THR A 256 -18.06 6.04 11.55
CA THR A 256 -19.35 5.55 12.08
C THR A 256 -19.75 4.18 11.54
N GLN A 257 -19.26 3.77 10.37
CA GLN A 257 -19.66 2.52 9.70
C GLN A 257 -18.59 1.41 9.75
N SER A 258 -17.33 1.75 10.02
CA SER A 258 -16.19 0.81 10.01
C SER A 258 -15.76 0.32 11.39
N GLY A 259 -16.28 0.91 12.46
CA GLY A 259 -15.82 0.67 13.83
C GLY A 259 -14.53 1.41 14.19
N TYR A 260 -13.95 2.22 13.28
CA TYR A 260 -12.75 3.02 13.58
C TYR A 260 -12.95 3.98 14.75
N THR A 261 -14.13 4.60 14.88
CA THR A 261 -14.43 5.50 16.02
C THR A 261 -14.65 4.75 17.34
N ALA A 262 -14.78 3.42 17.31
CA ALA A 262 -14.82 2.56 18.49
C ALA A 262 -13.46 1.93 18.84
N ASP A 263 -12.44 2.08 17.97
CA ASP A 263 -11.08 1.59 18.22
C ASP A 263 -10.32 2.57 19.13
N THR A 264 -9.74 2.04 20.21
CA THR A 264 -8.98 2.82 21.19
C THR A 264 -7.74 3.51 20.58
N HIS A 265 -7.12 2.90 19.56
CA HIS A 265 -5.98 3.52 18.85
C HIS A 265 -6.43 4.67 17.94
N GLY A 266 -7.55 4.47 17.24
CA GLY A 266 -8.17 5.52 16.41
C GLY A 266 -8.57 6.73 17.24
N VAL A 267 -9.12 6.49 18.44
CA VAL A 267 -9.42 7.53 19.43
C VAL A 267 -8.16 8.29 19.82
N GLY A 268 -7.12 7.60 20.30
CA GLY A 268 -5.86 8.23 20.77
C GLY A 268 -5.21 9.15 19.74
N THR A 269 -5.17 8.69 18.48
CA THR A 269 -4.63 9.44 17.34
C THR A 269 -5.43 10.72 17.10
N CYS A 270 -6.76 10.63 17.10
CA CYS A 270 -7.61 11.80 16.85
C CYS A 270 -7.58 12.82 17.99
N VAL A 271 -7.41 12.40 19.25
CA VAL A 271 -7.21 13.33 20.38
C VAL A 271 -5.99 14.20 20.14
N THR A 272 -4.86 13.54 19.88
CA THR A 272 -3.56 14.17 19.70
C THR A 272 -3.61 15.15 18.54
N PHE A 273 -4.25 14.75 17.44
CA PHE A 273 -4.50 15.60 16.30
C PHE A 273 -5.32 16.86 16.65
N VAL A 274 -6.47 16.70 17.33
CA VAL A 274 -7.34 17.83 17.70
C VAL A 274 -6.62 18.78 18.67
N GLU A 275 -5.93 18.24 19.68
CA GLU A 275 -5.15 19.03 20.64
C GLU A 275 -4.06 19.83 19.94
N ARG A 276 -3.34 19.23 18.98
CA ARG A 276 -2.32 19.90 18.18
C ARG A 276 -2.89 21.02 17.31
N ILE A 277 -4.05 20.82 16.69
CA ILE A 277 -4.75 21.90 15.95
C ILE A 277 -5.10 23.07 16.88
N LEU A 278 -5.59 22.80 18.08
CA LEU A 278 -5.96 23.83 19.05
C LEU A 278 -4.76 24.56 19.64
N ALA A 279 -3.66 23.86 19.88
CA ALA A 279 -2.44 24.43 20.45
C ALA A 279 -1.67 25.26 19.40
N ASP A 280 -1.37 24.65 18.25
CA ASP A 280 -0.37 25.17 17.32
C ASP A 280 -0.98 25.86 16.09
N HIS A 281 -2.19 25.46 15.69
CA HIS A 281 -2.84 25.91 14.44
C HIS A 281 -4.16 26.64 14.64
N ARG A 282 -4.40 27.19 15.84
CA ARG A 282 -5.66 27.85 16.25
C ARG A 282 -6.18 28.93 15.29
N SER A 283 -5.29 29.62 14.57
CA SER A 283 -5.68 30.67 13.62
C SER A 283 -6.52 30.15 12.47
N LEU A 284 -6.38 28.87 12.10
CA LEU A 284 -7.20 28.23 11.07
C LEU A 284 -8.68 28.21 11.42
N LEU A 285 -8.99 28.10 12.71
CA LEU A 285 -10.35 27.95 13.24
C LEU A 285 -11.13 29.28 13.26
N ARG A 286 -10.50 30.39 12.86
CA ARG A 286 -11.21 31.65 12.57
C ARG A 286 -12.11 31.51 11.34
N ASP A 287 -11.75 30.61 10.42
CA ASP A 287 -12.63 30.24 9.33
C ASP A 287 -13.76 29.33 9.85
N PRO A 288 -15.04 29.71 9.66
CA PRO A 288 -16.17 28.92 10.15
C PRO A 288 -16.22 27.49 9.57
N GLY A 289 -15.73 27.29 8.35
CA GLY A 289 -15.67 25.98 7.71
C GLY A 289 -14.68 25.04 8.42
N ASN A 290 -13.50 25.55 8.76
CA ASN A 290 -12.49 24.79 9.51
C ASN A 290 -12.95 24.48 10.94
N LEU A 291 -13.58 25.43 11.63
CA LEU A 291 -14.16 25.18 12.96
C LEU A 291 -15.25 24.11 12.90
N THR A 292 -16.10 24.15 11.87
CA THR A 292 -17.14 23.13 11.64
C THR A 292 -16.50 21.75 11.39
N ALA A 293 -15.43 21.69 10.59
CA ALA A 293 -14.71 20.45 10.33
C ALA A 293 -14.14 19.83 11.62
N LEU A 294 -13.53 20.64 12.49
CA LEU A 294 -13.00 20.17 13.78
C LEU A 294 -14.11 19.62 14.70
N ARG A 295 -15.27 20.29 14.73
CA ARG A 295 -16.44 19.81 15.49
C ARG A 295 -16.95 18.48 14.96
N GLN A 296 -17.09 18.34 13.64
CA GLN A 296 -17.53 17.10 13.00
C GLN A 296 -16.62 15.91 13.33
N ILE A 297 -15.30 16.13 13.44
CA ILE A 297 -14.37 15.10 13.91
C ILE A 297 -14.71 14.70 15.35
N CYS A 298 -14.87 15.67 16.25
CA CYS A 298 -15.18 15.40 17.65
C CYS A 298 -16.52 14.67 17.81
N ASP A 299 -17.55 15.13 17.11
CA ASP A 299 -18.92 14.59 17.15
C ASP A 299 -18.94 13.12 16.73
N ALA A 300 -18.18 12.74 15.69
CA ALA A 300 -18.11 11.36 15.22
C ALA A 300 -17.57 10.37 16.28
N PHE A 301 -16.72 10.83 17.21
CA PHE A 301 -16.26 10.00 18.33
C PHE A 301 -17.16 10.12 19.57
N ILE A 302 -17.86 11.25 19.77
CA ILE A 302 -18.89 11.37 20.80
C ILE A 302 -20.01 10.35 20.55
N ASP A 303 -20.48 10.25 19.31
CA ASP A 303 -21.51 9.30 18.90
C ASP A 303 -21.07 7.84 19.12
N ALA A 304 -19.77 7.57 19.06
CA ALA A 304 -19.18 6.27 19.34
C ALA A 304 -18.98 5.99 20.86
N GLY A 305 -19.36 6.93 21.72
CA GLY A 305 -19.36 6.76 23.18
C GLY A 305 -18.08 7.21 23.87
N TRP A 306 -17.27 8.09 23.27
CA TRP A 306 -16.00 8.53 23.84
C TRP A 306 -16.12 9.77 24.76
N PRO A 307 -15.94 9.64 26.10
CA PRO A 307 -16.24 10.73 27.04
C PRO A 307 -15.24 11.90 27.01
N GLN A 308 -14.00 11.69 26.55
CA GLN A 308 -12.98 12.75 26.51
C GLN A 308 -13.20 13.70 25.31
N ALA A 309 -13.88 13.27 24.23
CA ALA A 309 -14.29 14.19 23.17
C ALA A 309 -15.21 15.31 23.68
N HIS A 310 -16.11 15.01 24.64
CA HIS A 310 -16.92 16.05 25.25
C HIS A 310 -16.05 17.15 25.88
N LYS A 311 -14.94 16.79 26.55
CA LYS A 311 -14.01 17.76 27.13
C LYS A 311 -13.35 18.63 26.06
N LEU A 312 -12.96 18.04 24.92
CA LEU A 312 -12.39 18.77 23.79
C LEU A 312 -13.40 19.76 23.21
N VAL A 313 -14.65 19.33 22.98
CA VAL A 313 -15.73 20.21 22.47
C VAL A 313 -16.01 21.36 23.42
N PHE A 314 -16.14 21.09 24.73
CA PHE A 314 -16.30 22.16 25.72
C PHE A 314 -15.09 23.10 25.78
N GLY A 315 -13.87 22.58 25.62
CA GLY A 315 -12.65 23.38 25.53
C GLY A 315 -12.66 24.31 24.32
N ILE A 316 -13.11 23.83 23.16
CA ILE A 316 -13.29 24.65 21.95
C ILE A 316 -14.24 25.82 22.23
N GLU A 317 -15.40 25.59 22.84
CA GLU A 317 -16.36 26.66 23.17
C GLU A 317 -15.79 27.73 24.10
N GLN A 318 -14.86 27.36 25.00
CA GLN A 318 -14.18 28.31 25.89
C GLN A 318 -13.10 29.13 25.17
N ILE A 319 -12.42 28.56 24.17
CA ILE A 319 -11.35 29.24 23.42
C ILE A 319 -11.92 30.33 22.49
N PHE A 320 -13.14 30.16 21.99
CA PHE A 320 -13.79 31.09 21.05
C PHE A 320 -14.87 31.98 21.70
N ARG A 321 -14.90 32.05 23.04
CA ARG A 321 -15.75 32.98 23.80
C ARG A 321 -15.11 34.36 24.01
#